data_AF-A0A7Z9SBY9-F1
#
_entry.id   AF-A0A7Z9SBY9-F1
#
_cell.length_a   1.000
_cell.length_b   1.000
_cell.length_c   1.000
_cell.angle_alpha   90.00
_cell.angle_beta   90.00
_cell.angle_gamma   90.00
#
_symmetry.space_group_name_H-M   'P 1'
#
loop_
_entity.id
_entity.type
_entity.pdbx_description
1 polymer ?
#
loop_
_entity_poly.entity_id
_entity_poly.type
_entity_poly.pdbx_seq_one_letter_code
_entity_poly.pdbx_strand_id
1 'polypeptide(L)' 'MTVERAQLNLGLMYAQGQGVPQDYKEAIKYFRLSAEQGNADAQMVLEALIKK' A
#
# COMPACT_ATOMS: atom_id res chain seq x y z
N MET A 1 -4.99 -2.39 -16.24
CA MET A 1 -4.61 -2.23 -14.82
C MET A 1 -5.50 -1.16 -14.25
N THR A 2 -6.35 -1.51 -13.31
CA THR A 2 -7.25 -0.59 -12.63
C THR A 2 -6.47 0.22 -11.57
N VAL A 3 -6.92 1.43 -11.23
CA VAL A 3 -6.12 2.43 -10.49
C VAL A 3 -5.79 1.98 -9.06
N GLU A 4 -6.65 1.16 -8.46
CA GLU A 4 -6.46 0.57 -7.14
C GLU A 4 -5.24 -0.38 -7.08
N ARG A 5 -4.92 -1.09 -8.17
CA ARG A 5 -3.70 -1.91 -8.25
C ARG A 5 -2.44 -1.07 -8.32
N ALA A 6 -2.51 0.11 -8.96
CA ALA A 6 -1.37 1.02 -9.04
C ALA A 6 -1.02 1.59 -7.66
N GLN A 7 -2.03 1.96 -6.87
CA GLN A 7 -1.83 2.43 -5.50
C GLN A 7 -1.28 1.33 -4.58
N LEU A 8 -1.77 0.10 -4.70
CA LEU A 8 -1.20 -1.06 -3.99
C LEU A 8 0.29 -1.23 -4.31
N ASN A 9 0.64 -1.21 -5.59
CA ASN A 9 2.03 -1.37 -6.02
C ASN A 9 2.93 -0.24 -5.52
N LEU A 10 2.45 1.01 -5.55
CA LEU A 10 3.20 2.15 -5.04
C LEU A 10 3.41 2.04 -3.52
N GLY A 11 2.38 1.62 -2.77
CA GLY A 11 2.51 1.33 -1.35
C GLY A 11 3.56 0.24 -1.07
N LEU A 12 3.60 -0.82 -1.88
CA LEU A 12 4.62 -1.87 -1.77
C LEU A 12 6.02 -1.35 -2.07
N MET A 13 6.17 -0.47 -3.07
CA MET A 13 7.46 0.15 -3.38
C MET A 13 7.98 0.98 -2.20
N TYR A 14 7.13 1.78 -1.56
CA TYR A 14 7.49 2.52 -0.34
C TYR A 14 7.77 1.59 0.84
N ALA A 15 6.99 0.53 1.03
CA ALA A 15 7.21 -0.42 2.12
C ALA A 15 8.53 -1.20 1.99
N GLN A 16 8.96 -1.46 0.76
CA GLN A 16 10.15 -2.26 0.45
C GLN A 16 11.38 -1.41 0.07
N GLY A 17 11.21 -0.10 -0.12
CA GLY A 17 12.28 0.78 -0.61
C GLY A 17 12.68 0.50 -2.07
N GLN A 18 11.75 0.06 -2.92
CA GLN A 18 12.04 -0.26 -4.31
C GLN A 18 11.96 0.99 -5.18
N GLY A 19 13.11 1.53 -5.57
CA GLY A 19 13.19 2.74 -6.40
C GLY A 19 12.80 4.04 -5.68
N VAL A 20 12.37 3.94 -4.41
CA VAL A 20 12.09 5.03 -3.48
C VAL A 20 12.69 4.69 -2.12
N PRO A 21 13.01 5.67 -1.26
CA PRO A 21 13.37 5.38 0.13
C PRO A 21 12.26 4.61 0.84
N GLN A 22 12.65 3.68 1.70
CA GLN A 22 11.70 2.90 2.48
C GLN A 22 10.95 3.82 3.45
N ASP A 23 9.63 3.89 3.32
CA ASP A 23 8.76 4.70 4.17
C ASP A 23 7.42 4.00 4.39
N TYR A 24 7.25 3.45 5.60
CA TYR A 24 6.02 2.79 5.98
C TYR A 24 4.83 3.75 6.14
N LYS A 25 5.06 5.03 6.46
CA LYS A 25 3.96 6.00 6.61
C LYS A 25 3.34 6.31 5.25
N GLU A 26 4.16 6.55 4.23
CA GLU A 26 3.64 6.74 2.87
C GLU A 26 3.06 5.42 2.32
N ALA A 27 3.66 4.26 2.61
CA ALA A 27 3.08 2.97 2.23
C ALA A 27 1.64 2.79 2.77
N ILE A 28 1.42 3.06 4.07
CA ILE A 28 0.10 2.99 4.72
C ILE A 28 -0.93 3.85 4.00
N LYS A 29 -0.54 5.07 3.59
CA LYS A 29 -1.44 6.01 2.91
C LYS A 29 -1.92 5.46 1.56
N TYR A 30 -1.02 4.87 0.77
CA TYR A 30 -1.40 4.25 -0.51
C TYR A 30 -2.23 2.98 -0.33
N PHE A 31 -1.92 2.15 0.68
CA PHE A 31 -2.73 0.98 0.99
C PHE A 31 -4.14 1.37 1.46
N ARG A 32 -4.28 2.43 2.26
CA ARG A 32 -5.58 2.95 2.67
C ARG A 32 -6.40 3.44 1.47
N LEU A 33 -5.79 4.23 0.58
CA LEU A 33 -6.44 4.70 -0.65
C LEU A 33 -6.93 3.55 -1.55
N SER A 34 -6.15 2.48 -1.65
CA SER A 34 -6.50 1.31 -2.44
C SER A 34 -7.58 0.47 -1.74
N ALA A 35 -7.50 0.31 -0.42
CA ALA A 35 -8.52 -0.37 0.39
C ALA A 35 -9.87 0.37 0.36
N GLU A 36 -9.87 1.71 0.38
CA GLU A 36 -11.07 2.55 0.24
C GLU A 36 -11.80 2.32 -1.11
N GLN A 37 -11.09 1.86 -2.15
CA GLN A 37 -11.67 1.47 -3.44
C GLN A 37 -12.12 -0.01 -3.48
N GLY A 38 -12.12 -0.71 -2.35
CA GLY A 38 -12.53 -2.12 -2.27
C GLY A 38 -11.43 -3.10 -2.65
N ASN A 39 -10.16 -2.68 -2.71
CA ASN A 39 -9.05 -3.61 -2.95
C ASN A 39 -8.75 -4.42 -1.67
N ALA A 40 -9.20 -5.67 -1.66
CA ALA A 40 -8.99 -6.59 -0.55
C ALA A 40 -7.51 -6.88 -0.27
N ASP A 41 -6.65 -6.90 -1.29
CA ASP A 41 -5.21 -7.10 -1.12
C ASP A 41 -4.59 -5.93 -0.36
N ALA A 42 -5.01 -4.70 -0.69
CA ALA A 42 -4.56 -3.51 0.00
C ALA A 42 -5.05 -3.46 1.46
N GLN A 43 -6.29 -3.88 1.71
CA GLN A 43 -6.80 -3.99 3.07
C GLN A 43 -6.00 -5.01 3.89
N MET A 44 -5.71 -6.19 3.33
CA MET A 44 -4.91 -7.21 3.99
C MET A 44 -3.49 -6.71 4.32
N VAL A 45 -2.83 -6.05 3.36
CA VAL A 45 -1.48 -5.51 3.56
C VAL A 45 -1.49 -4.35 4.56
N LEU A 46 -2.48 -3.46 4.50
CA LEU A 46 -2.65 -2.39 5.49
C LEU A 46 -2.80 -2.96 6.89
N GLU A 47 -3.66 -3.97 7.07
CA GLU A 47 -3.85 -4.64 8.35
C GLU A 47 -2.57 -5.30 8.87
N ALA A 48 -1.81 -5.96 8.00
CA ALA A 48 -0.53 -6.55 8.37
C ALA A 48 0.49 -5.48 8.82
N LEU A 49 0.44 -4.29 8.22
CA LEU A 49 1.38 -3.22 8.50
C LEU A 49 1.07 -2.44 9.77
N ILE A 50 -0.22 -2.23 10.09
CA ILE A 50 -0.65 -1.55 11.32
C ILE A 50 -0.59 -2.45 12.57
N LYS A 51 -0.60 -3.77 12.39
CA LYS A 51 -0.51 -4.76 13.49
C LYS A 51 0.94 -5.07 13.89
N LYS A 52 1.92 -4.50 13.19
CA LYS A 52 3.36 -4.76 13.39
C LYS A 52 3.99 -3.66 14.23
#